data_AF-A0A820X8A4-F1
#
_entry.id   AF-A0A820X8A4-F1
#
_cell.length_a   1.000
_cell.length_b   1.000
_cell.length_c   1.000
_cell.angle_alpha   90.00
_cell.angle_beta   90.00
_cell.angle_gamma   90.00
#
_symmetry.space_group_name_H-M   'P 1'
#
loop_
_entity.id
_entity.type
_entity.pdbx_description
1 polymer ?
#
loop_
_entity_poly.entity_id
_entity_poly.type
_entity_poly.pdbx_seq_one_letter_code
_entity_poly.pdbx_strand_id
1 'polypeptide(L)'
;MMNVHTHEQIKISSLYSITIKQFTSTNSFLDFPLVTKLHIPTALHASDLILKELQSKGVVINKFTLVGWLGEKLKLGVNNKEDYVTLVGSHKWPTKINGINIVIAKPRYVPDSFVLVVRYVPRELEGHFISNEIQRMIVSADRIKRIHYSYQRRTYDYRFDVKDYSEYNAVLQLGRIAIGHSWLSINKFYPGNCLTYCTKCWCIGHLRNKCNSENKCRICLENLMVDTPYMCKNEPKCAQCDGTHHSLDSQCQVIKEYKDQLKENVEDAIQKGLLQRLSLQEKLPIFELRD
;
A
#
# COMPACT_ATOMS: atom_id res chain seq x y z
N MET A 1 -31.79 12.50 9.15
CA MET A 1 -31.40 11.19 9.71
C MET A 1 -30.27 10.63 8.84
N MET A 2 -29.01 10.85 9.25
CA MET A 2 -27.84 10.41 8.49
C MET A 2 -27.39 9.05 9.00
N ASN A 3 -27.47 8.04 8.13
CA ASN A 3 -26.94 6.71 8.38
C ASN A 3 -25.41 6.78 8.46
N VAL A 4 -24.89 6.43 9.63
CA VAL A 4 -23.46 6.29 9.91
C VAL A 4 -22.97 4.99 9.27
N HIS A 5 -22.49 5.06 8.03
CA HIS A 5 -21.79 3.95 7.40
C HIS A 5 -20.31 3.92 7.83
N THR A 6 -20.06 3.06 8.81
CA THR A 6 -18.89 2.17 8.99
C THR A 6 -17.51 2.69 8.55
N HIS A 7 -16.69 2.94 9.57
CA HIS A 7 -15.24 3.17 9.56
C HIS A 7 -14.46 2.29 8.55
N GLU A 8 -13.89 2.93 7.53
CA GLU A 8 -12.77 2.37 6.76
C GLU A 8 -11.48 2.59 7.57
N GLN A 9 -11.05 1.54 8.28
CA GLN A 9 -9.76 1.45 8.92
C GLN A 9 -8.63 1.69 7.91
N ILE A 10 -7.65 2.51 8.30
CA ILE A 10 -6.40 2.71 7.59
C ILE A 10 -5.67 1.36 7.49
N LYS A 11 -5.74 0.75 6.31
CA LYS A 11 -5.06 -0.51 6.00
C LYS A 11 -3.56 -0.27 5.84
N ILE A 12 -2.77 -0.87 6.73
CA ILE A 12 -1.41 -1.26 6.39
C ILE A 12 -1.55 -2.43 5.40
N SER A 13 -1.58 -2.15 4.09
CA SER A 13 -1.79 -3.18 3.07
C SER A 13 -0.47 -3.71 2.52
N SER A 14 0.13 -4.68 3.20
CA SER A 14 0.95 -5.70 2.55
C SER A 14 0.03 -6.85 2.15
N LEU A 15 -0.36 -6.91 0.89
CA LEU A 15 -1.24 -7.98 0.38
C LEU A 15 -0.39 -9.03 -0.33
N TYR A 16 -0.39 -10.26 0.18
CA TYR A 16 -0.07 -11.43 -0.60
C TYR A 16 -1.25 -11.79 -1.49
N SER A 17 -0.98 -12.24 -2.71
CA SER A 17 -2.00 -12.86 -3.56
C SER A 17 -1.60 -14.30 -3.83
N ILE A 18 -2.41 -15.24 -3.39
CA ILE A 18 -2.27 -16.65 -3.73
C ILE A 18 -3.24 -16.91 -4.88
N THR A 19 -2.73 -17.45 -5.99
CA THR A 19 -3.58 -17.87 -7.10
C THR A 19 -3.83 -19.36 -6.95
N ILE A 20 -5.10 -19.73 -6.76
CA ILE A 20 -5.49 -21.13 -6.64
C ILE A 20 -5.87 -21.58 -8.05
N LYS A 21 -4.99 -22.34 -8.71
CA LYS A 21 -5.23 -22.87 -10.06
C LYS A 21 -5.68 -24.32 -9.93
N GLN A 22 -6.97 -24.58 -10.16
CA GLN A 22 -7.44 -25.95 -10.36
C GLN A 22 -6.89 -26.44 -11.71
N PHE A 23 -6.05 -27.47 -11.69
CA PHE A 23 -5.77 -28.28 -12.87
C PHE A 23 -6.74 -29.45 -12.85
N THR A 24 -7.79 -29.40 -13.66
CA THR A 24 -8.55 -30.59 -14.00
C THR A 24 -7.75 -31.37 -15.04
N SER A 25 -7.02 -32.38 -14.59
CA SER A 25 -6.42 -33.36 -15.49
C SER A 25 -7.50 -34.35 -15.93
N THR A 26 -8.07 -34.17 -17.11
CA THR A 26 -8.61 -35.27 -17.94
C THR A 26 -8.77 -34.79 -19.38
N ASN A 27 -8.02 -35.43 -20.27
CA ASN A 27 -8.31 -35.50 -21.69
C ASN A 27 -9.66 -36.20 -21.90
N SER A 28 -10.61 -35.54 -22.56
CA SER A 28 -11.43 -36.13 -23.64
C SER A 28 -12.50 -35.13 -24.08
N PHE A 29 -12.59 -34.97 -25.39
CA PHE A 29 -13.73 -34.38 -26.09
C PHE A 29 -15.05 -35.09 -25.70
N LEU A 30 -16.13 -34.30 -25.73
CA LEU A 30 -17.55 -34.65 -25.72
C LEU A 30 -18.25 -34.79 -24.34
N ASP A 31 -19.43 -34.14 -24.34
CA ASP A 31 -20.57 -34.21 -23.41
C ASP A 31 -20.47 -33.55 -22.03
N PHE A 32 -21.15 -32.40 -21.91
CA PHE A 32 -21.74 -31.97 -20.64
C PHE A 32 -22.74 -33.05 -20.20
N PRO A 33 -22.67 -33.50 -18.93
CA PRO A 33 -23.51 -32.85 -17.93
C PRO A 33 -22.90 -32.78 -16.52
N LEU A 34 -23.44 -31.86 -15.71
CA LEU A 34 -23.29 -31.77 -14.25
C LEU A 34 -21.84 -31.60 -13.75
N VAL A 35 -21.33 -30.36 -13.89
CA VAL A 35 -20.21 -29.90 -13.06
C VAL A 35 -20.67 -29.98 -11.59
N THR A 36 -20.24 -31.05 -10.93
CA THR A 36 -20.33 -31.21 -9.48
C THR A 36 -19.84 -29.91 -8.84
N LYS A 37 -20.63 -29.36 -7.90
CA LYS A 37 -20.28 -28.19 -7.11
C LYS A 37 -18.95 -28.45 -6.40
N LEU A 38 -17.83 -28.14 -7.05
CA LEU A 38 -16.50 -28.14 -6.48
C LEU A 38 -16.54 -27.17 -5.31
N HIS A 39 -16.47 -27.73 -4.11
CA HIS A 39 -16.59 -27.02 -2.85
C HIS A 39 -15.34 -26.16 -2.66
N ILE A 40 -15.32 -24.98 -3.29
CA ILE A 40 -14.28 -23.98 -3.04
C ILE A 40 -14.42 -23.62 -1.56
N PRO A 41 -13.42 -23.91 -0.72
CA PRO A 41 -13.50 -23.57 0.68
C PRO A 41 -13.71 -22.06 0.83
N THR A 42 -14.52 -21.65 1.80
CA THR A 42 -14.70 -20.23 2.12
C THR A 42 -13.32 -19.59 2.34
N ALA A 43 -13.16 -18.30 2.02
CA ALA A 43 -11.85 -17.64 2.10
C ALA A 43 -11.18 -17.84 3.48
N LEU A 44 -12.00 -17.79 4.54
CA LEU A 44 -11.60 -18.05 5.92
C LEU A 44 -11.13 -19.50 6.12
N HIS A 45 -11.91 -20.48 5.66
CA HIS A 45 -11.52 -21.89 5.78
C HIS A 45 -10.22 -22.19 5.00
N ALA A 46 -10.07 -21.64 3.81
CA ALA A 46 -8.84 -21.75 3.02
C ALA A 46 -7.65 -21.12 3.76
N SER A 47 -7.83 -19.94 4.37
CA SER A 47 -6.77 -19.30 5.15
C SER A 47 -6.37 -20.08 6.40
N ASP A 48 -7.33 -20.73 7.07
CA ASP A 48 -7.06 -21.55 8.25
C ASP A 48 -6.26 -22.81 7.89
N LEU A 49 -6.59 -23.45 6.77
CA LEU A 49 -5.84 -24.60 6.26
C LEU A 49 -4.40 -24.21 5.89
N ILE A 50 -4.22 -23.07 5.23
CA ILE A 50 -2.89 -22.53 4.91
C ILE A 50 -2.10 -22.26 6.18
N LEU A 51 -2.73 -21.62 7.17
CA LEU A 51 -2.09 -21.28 8.43
C LEU A 51 -1.61 -22.54 9.16
N LYS A 52 -2.47 -23.56 9.29
CA LYS A 52 -2.11 -24.85 9.92
C LYS A 52 -0.95 -25.53 9.21
N GLU A 53 -0.94 -25.51 7.88
CA GLU A 53 0.11 -26.14 7.07
C GLU A 53 1.43 -25.36 7.08
N LEU A 54 1.39 -24.04 7.25
CA LEU A 54 2.58 -23.23 7.50
C LEU A 54 3.16 -23.51 8.89
N GLN A 55 2.29 -23.58 9.90
CA GLN A 55 2.67 -23.89 11.28
C GLN A 55 3.23 -25.30 11.43
N SER A 56 2.66 -26.30 10.74
CA SER A 56 3.19 -27.68 10.73
C SER A 56 4.61 -27.76 10.16
N LYS A 57 4.97 -26.84 9.25
CA LYS A 57 6.32 -26.70 8.69
C LYS A 57 7.24 -25.80 9.51
N GLY A 58 6.79 -25.33 10.68
CA GLY A 58 7.56 -24.47 11.58
C GLY A 58 7.64 -23.01 11.12
N VAL A 59 6.69 -22.53 10.32
CA VAL A 59 6.54 -21.10 10.01
C VAL A 59 5.61 -20.50 11.06
N VAL A 60 6.15 -19.67 11.93
CA VAL A 60 5.40 -19.03 13.02
C VAL A 60 4.90 -17.67 12.55
N ILE A 61 3.59 -17.53 12.41
CA ILE A 61 2.89 -16.25 12.21
C ILE A 61 1.67 -16.23 13.12
N ASN A 62 1.22 -15.03 13.51
CA ASN A 62 0.08 -14.88 14.43
C ASN A 62 -1.24 -15.32 13.78
N LYS A 63 -1.66 -14.60 12.74
CA LYS A 63 -2.86 -14.91 11.94
C LYS A 63 -2.90 -14.09 10.66
N PHE A 64 -3.67 -14.56 9.68
CA PHE A 64 -4.07 -13.70 8.58
C PHE A 64 -5.13 -12.70 9.04
N THR A 65 -4.93 -11.42 8.75
CA THR A 65 -5.83 -10.32 9.13
C THR A 65 -6.63 -9.77 7.95
N LEU A 66 -6.15 -9.99 6.73
CA LEU A 66 -6.90 -9.69 5.51
C LEU A 66 -7.04 -10.98 4.73
N VAL A 67 -8.28 -11.43 4.55
CA VAL A 67 -8.59 -12.67 3.84
C VAL A 67 -9.75 -12.39 2.90
N GLY A 68 -9.58 -12.66 1.61
CA GLY A 68 -10.67 -12.47 0.66
C GLY A 68 -10.34 -12.97 -0.73
N TRP A 69 -11.37 -13.47 -1.41
CA TRP A 69 -11.28 -13.84 -2.82
C TRP A 69 -11.37 -12.60 -3.71
N LEU A 70 -10.51 -12.55 -4.72
CA LEU A 70 -10.58 -11.61 -5.83
C LEU A 70 -10.52 -12.42 -7.13
N GLY A 71 -11.68 -12.81 -7.64
CA GLY A 71 -11.78 -13.83 -8.68
C GLY A 71 -11.19 -15.15 -8.18
N GLU A 72 -10.31 -15.76 -8.97
CA GLU A 72 -9.63 -17.03 -8.64
C GLU A 72 -8.44 -16.89 -7.68
N LYS A 73 -8.24 -15.68 -7.12
CA LYS A 73 -7.09 -15.39 -6.25
C LYS A 73 -7.54 -15.17 -4.82
N LEU A 74 -6.99 -15.95 -3.90
CA LEU A 74 -7.11 -15.72 -2.46
C LEU A 74 -6.07 -14.70 -2.02
N LYS A 75 -6.49 -13.53 -1.58
CA LYS A 75 -5.60 -12.53 -0.99
C LYS A 75 -5.49 -12.76 0.51
N LEU A 76 -4.25 -12.79 0.98
CA LEU A 76 -3.90 -12.92 2.39
C LEU A 76 -3.05 -11.72 2.81
N GLY A 77 -3.30 -11.20 4.00
CA GLY A 77 -2.50 -10.15 4.62
C GLY A 77 -2.28 -10.43 6.10
N VAL A 78 -1.22 -9.85 6.63
CA VAL A 78 -0.83 -9.92 8.05
C VAL A 78 -0.78 -8.49 8.61
N ASN A 79 -0.90 -8.35 9.93
CA ASN A 79 -0.98 -7.04 10.59
C ASN A 79 0.35 -6.49 11.10
N ASN A 80 1.43 -7.29 11.09
CA ASN A 80 2.74 -6.88 11.58
C ASN A 80 3.84 -7.18 10.55
N LYS A 81 5.00 -6.54 10.74
CA LYS A 81 6.10 -6.55 9.77
C LYS A 81 6.90 -7.85 9.85
N GLU A 82 7.01 -8.41 11.05
CA GLU A 82 7.70 -9.65 11.36
C GLU A 82 7.06 -10.84 10.64
N ASP A 83 5.74 -11.00 10.77
CA ASP A 83 4.96 -12.01 10.05
C ASP A 83 5.08 -11.82 8.55
N TYR A 84 5.10 -10.56 8.07
CA TYR A 84 5.29 -10.29 6.65
C TYR A 84 6.65 -10.80 6.17
N VAL A 85 7.74 -10.48 6.88
CA VAL A 85 9.09 -10.90 6.52
C VAL A 85 9.24 -12.42 6.55
N THR A 86 8.70 -13.05 7.60
CA THR A 86 8.63 -14.51 7.75
C THR A 86 7.96 -15.15 6.54
N LEU A 87 6.84 -14.58 6.07
CA LEU A 87 6.11 -15.07 4.91
C LEU A 87 6.83 -14.83 3.56
N VAL A 88 7.51 -13.70 3.37
CA VAL A 88 8.29 -13.42 2.15
C VAL A 88 9.47 -14.38 2.06
N GLY A 89 10.21 -14.54 3.16
CA GLY A 89 11.42 -15.36 3.25
C GLY A 89 11.14 -16.86 3.26
N SER A 90 9.94 -17.28 3.63
CA SER A 90 9.58 -18.70 3.66
C SER A 90 9.52 -19.32 2.26
N HIS A 91 10.20 -20.46 2.12
CA HIS A 91 10.05 -21.40 1.00
C HIS A 91 9.06 -22.54 1.35
N LYS A 92 8.49 -22.52 2.56
CA LYS A 92 7.67 -23.59 3.13
C LYS A 92 6.18 -23.43 2.84
N TRP A 93 5.82 -22.58 1.87
CA TRP A 93 4.44 -22.40 1.46
C TRP A 93 3.84 -23.73 0.97
N PRO A 94 2.57 -24.03 1.29
CA PRO A 94 1.90 -25.19 0.73
C PRO A 94 1.83 -25.13 -0.80
N THR A 95 1.99 -26.28 -1.44
CA THR A 95 1.76 -26.48 -2.88
C THR A 95 0.39 -27.06 -3.17
N LYS A 96 -0.27 -27.64 -2.15
CA LYS A 96 -1.61 -28.21 -2.21
C LYS A 96 -2.42 -27.82 -0.96
N ILE A 97 -3.72 -27.60 -1.13
CA ILE A 97 -4.70 -27.45 -0.06
C ILE A 97 -5.93 -28.29 -0.44
N ASN A 98 -6.34 -29.24 0.40
CA ASN A 98 -7.47 -30.14 0.13
C ASN A 98 -7.40 -30.77 -1.28
N GLY A 99 -6.20 -31.22 -1.69
CA GLY A 99 -5.98 -31.82 -3.00
C GLY A 99 -5.91 -30.84 -4.19
N ILE A 100 -6.19 -29.55 -3.97
CA ILE A 100 -6.11 -28.51 -5.01
C ILE A 100 -4.69 -27.93 -5.04
N ASN A 101 -4.08 -27.92 -6.23
CA ASN A 101 -2.78 -27.27 -6.44
C ASN A 101 -2.89 -25.75 -6.29
N ILE A 102 -1.92 -25.16 -5.61
CA ILE A 102 -1.87 -23.70 -5.40
C ILE A 102 -0.55 -23.12 -5.87
N VAL A 103 -0.62 -21.89 -6.37
CA VAL A 103 0.54 -21.11 -6.81
C VAL A 103 0.61 -19.84 -5.99
N ILE A 104 1.71 -19.67 -5.26
CA ILE A 104 1.94 -18.46 -4.47
C ILE A 104 2.52 -17.39 -5.39
N ALA A 105 1.86 -16.24 -5.49
CA ALA A 105 2.45 -15.05 -6.09
C ALA A 105 2.96 -14.14 -4.96
N LYS A 106 4.29 -14.10 -4.81
CA LYS A 106 4.92 -13.19 -3.85
C LYS A 106 4.73 -11.73 -4.31
N PRO A 107 4.57 -10.78 -3.37
CA PRO A 107 4.51 -9.37 -3.72
C PRO A 107 5.78 -8.96 -4.46
N ARG A 108 5.63 -8.21 -5.56
CA ARG A 108 6.78 -7.68 -6.32
C ARG A 108 7.52 -6.58 -5.57
N TYR A 109 6.83 -5.90 -4.66
CA TYR A 109 7.35 -4.75 -3.91
C TYR A 109 7.10 -4.98 -2.43
N VAL A 110 8.02 -4.46 -1.61
CA VAL A 110 7.77 -4.33 -0.18
C VAL A 110 6.66 -3.29 0.04
N PRO A 111 5.82 -3.45 1.06
CA PRO A 111 4.82 -2.46 1.41
C PRO A 111 5.48 -1.15 1.85
N ASP A 112 4.76 -0.03 1.74
CA ASP A 112 5.25 1.31 2.10
C ASP A 112 5.74 1.41 3.56
N SER A 113 5.32 0.47 4.42
CA SER A 113 5.78 0.38 5.80
C SER A 113 7.26 -0.03 5.94
N PHE A 114 7.90 -0.54 4.89
CA PHE A 114 9.34 -0.84 4.80
C PHE A 114 10.12 0.23 4.04
N VAL A 115 9.48 1.36 3.75
CA VAL A 115 10.11 2.48 3.03
C VAL A 115 10.64 3.47 4.05
N LEU A 116 11.87 3.92 3.81
CA LEU A 116 12.51 4.98 4.55
C LEU A 116 12.67 6.22 3.67
N VAL A 117 12.82 7.38 4.32
CA VAL A 117 13.14 8.63 3.67
C VAL A 117 14.36 9.23 4.32
N VAL A 118 15.36 9.58 3.52
CA VAL A 118 16.39 10.53 3.90
C VAL A 118 15.94 11.93 3.48
N ARG A 119 16.00 12.88 4.41
CA ARG A 119 15.53 14.25 4.21
C ARG A 119 16.68 15.23 4.10
N TYR A 120 16.38 16.37 3.47
CA TYR A 120 17.30 17.52 3.40
C TYR A 120 18.60 17.23 2.63
N VAL A 121 18.54 16.36 1.63
CA VAL A 121 19.68 16.08 0.76
C VAL A 121 20.01 17.33 -0.06
N PRO A 122 21.27 17.82 -0.05
CA PRO A 122 21.68 18.98 -0.83
C PRO A 122 21.42 18.79 -2.32
N ARG A 123 21.00 19.86 -3.00
CA ARG A 123 20.58 19.81 -4.41
C ARG A 123 21.75 19.56 -5.37
N GLU A 124 22.96 19.90 -4.92
CA GLU A 124 24.20 19.80 -5.69
C GLU A 124 24.65 18.34 -5.84
N LEU A 125 24.15 17.44 -4.99
CA LEU A 125 24.51 16.02 -5.02
C LEU A 125 23.74 15.27 -6.12
N GLU A 126 24.47 14.48 -6.89
CA GLU A 126 23.90 13.67 -7.95
C GLU A 126 23.15 12.43 -7.42
N GLY A 127 22.07 12.06 -8.10
CA GLY A 127 21.21 10.95 -7.68
C GLY A 127 21.93 9.59 -7.63
N HIS A 128 22.91 9.36 -8.52
CA HIS A 128 23.69 8.12 -8.54
C HIS A 128 24.61 8.04 -7.30
N PHE A 129 25.27 9.14 -6.95
CA PHE A 129 26.11 9.27 -5.77
C PHE A 129 25.30 9.02 -4.49
N ILE A 130 24.12 9.64 -4.37
CA ILE A 130 23.21 9.46 -3.24
C ILE A 130 22.78 7.98 -3.12
N SER A 131 22.49 7.35 -4.25
CA SER A 131 22.08 5.93 -4.27
C SER A 131 23.20 5.03 -3.76
N ASN A 132 24.44 5.27 -4.19
CA ASN A 132 25.62 4.52 -3.75
C ASN A 132 25.89 4.71 -2.24
N GLU A 133 25.79 5.94 -1.73
CA GLU A 133 25.97 6.23 -0.30
C GLU A 133 24.91 5.53 0.55
N ILE A 134 23.64 5.54 0.11
CA ILE A 134 22.55 4.82 0.78
C ILE A 134 22.83 3.32 0.78
N GLN A 135 23.20 2.74 -0.36
CA GLN A 135 23.47 1.30 -0.49
C GLN A 135 24.72 0.84 0.25
N ARG A 136 25.71 1.74 0.43
CA ARG A 136 26.91 1.46 1.23
C ARG A 136 26.58 1.24 2.71
N MET A 137 25.62 2.00 3.25
CA MET A 137 25.18 1.88 4.64
C MET A 137 24.04 0.88 4.82
N ILE A 138 23.22 0.67 3.79
CA ILE A 138 22.00 -0.14 3.82
C ILE A 138 22.02 -1.04 2.60
N VAL A 139 22.63 -2.21 2.73
CA VAL A 139 22.88 -3.13 1.61
C VAL A 139 21.57 -3.58 0.97
N SER A 140 20.51 -3.74 1.76
CA SER A 140 19.19 -4.15 1.27
C SER A 140 18.36 -3.02 0.67
N ALA A 141 18.90 -1.80 0.56
CA ALA A 141 18.20 -0.67 -0.02
C ALA A 141 18.00 -0.80 -1.53
N ASP A 142 16.76 -0.58 -1.98
CA ASP A 142 16.35 -0.67 -3.38
C ASP A 142 15.37 0.46 -3.73
N ARG A 143 15.12 0.64 -5.04
CA ARG A 143 14.13 1.59 -5.58
C ARG A 143 14.29 3.00 -5.03
N ILE A 144 15.54 3.42 -4.88
CA ILE A 144 15.92 4.75 -4.41
C ILE A 144 15.43 5.79 -5.42
N LYS A 145 14.56 6.69 -4.96
CA LYS A 145 13.94 7.71 -5.80
C LYS A 145 13.82 9.03 -5.08
N ARG A 146 14.08 10.11 -5.82
CA ARG A 146 13.78 11.46 -5.36
C ARG A 146 12.27 11.65 -5.22
N ILE A 147 11.84 12.25 -4.12
CA ILE A 147 10.46 12.72 -3.92
C ILE A 147 10.29 14.04 -4.66
N HIS A 148 9.29 14.10 -5.54
CA HIS A 148 8.94 15.30 -6.27
C HIS A 148 7.84 16.07 -5.52
N TYR A 149 8.18 17.27 -5.08
CA TYR A 149 7.22 18.23 -4.51
C TYR A 149 6.70 19.15 -5.61
N SER A 150 5.48 19.66 -5.43
CA SER A 150 4.85 20.60 -6.37
C SER A 150 5.55 21.96 -6.40
N TYR A 151 6.22 22.33 -5.32
CA TYR A 151 7.00 23.56 -5.20
C TYR A 151 8.49 23.27 -5.16
N GLN A 152 9.27 24.21 -5.68
CA GLN A 152 10.72 24.07 -5.73
C GLN A 152 11.31 24.25 -4.33
N ARG A 153 12.04 23.23 -3.87
CA ARG A 153 12.78 23.25 -2.60
C ARG A 153 14.27 23.41 -2.84
N ARG A 154 14.97 23.95 -1.84
CA ARG A 154 16.45 24.02 -1.82
C ARG A 154 17.12 22.68 -1.57
N THR A 155 16.38 21.72 -1.01
CA THR A 155 16.82 20.36 -0.74
C THR A 155 15.88 19.35 -1.38
N TYR A 156 16.39 18.12 -1.53
CA TYR A 156 15.62 16.97 -1.97
C TYR A 156 15.43 15.98 -0.82
N ASP A 157 14.33 15.24 -0.91
CA ASP A 157 14.10 14.08 -0.05
C ASP A 157 14.13 12.83 -0.94
N TYR A 158 14.75 11.76 -0.47
CA TYR A 158 14.87 10.50 -1.21
C TYR A 158 14.15 9.40 -0.43
N ARG A 159 13.23 8.71 -1.12
CA ARG A 159 12.57 7.50 -0.61
C ARG A 159 13.30 6.28 -1.13
N PHE A 160 13.36 5.23 -0.32
CA PHE A 160 13.92 3.95 -0.70
C PHE A 160 13.29 2.80 0.08
N ASP A 161 13.20 1.65 -0.58
CA ASP A 161 12.67 0.42 -0.03
C ASP A 161 13.81 -0.29 0.72
N VAL A 162 13.55 -0.82 1.93
CA VAL A 162 14.51 -1.65 2.66
C VAL A 162 13.98 -3.07 2.74
N LYS A 163 14.66 -4.02 2.10
CA LYS A 163 14.16 -5.41 2.00
C LYS A 163 14.39 -6.21 3.27
N ASP A 164 15.48 -5.92 3.98
CA ASP A 164 15.80 -6.60 5.23
C ASP A 164 15.20 -5.87 6.44
N TYR A 165 14.50 -6.62 7.29
CA TYR A 165 13.80 -6.02 8.44
C TYR A 165 14.75 -5.63 9.58
N SER A 166 15.83 -6.40 9.75
CA SER A 166 16.82 -6.10 10.78
C SER A 166 17.60 -4.84 10.44
N GLU A 167 18.01 -4.67 9.17
CA GLU A 167 18.59 -3.42 8.68
C GLU A 167 17.60 -2.24 8.80
N TYR A 168 16.34 -2.44 8.43
CA TYR A 168 15.31 -1.40 8.54
C TYR A 168 15.21 -0.84 9.97
N ASN A 169 15.16 -1.72 10.98
CA ASN A 169 15.07 -1.32 12.38
C ASN A 169 16.38 -0.71 12.88
N ALA A 170 17.53 -1.30 12.55
CA ALA A 170 18.85 -0.77 12.94
C ALA A 170 19.06 0.66 12.42
N VAL A 171 18.74 0.91 11.14
CA VAL A 171 18.86 2.23 10.52
C VAL A 171 17.90 3.24 11.16
N LEU A 172 16.67 2.83 11.49
CA LEU A 172 15.73 3.70 12.18
C LEU A 172 16.18 4.07 13.58
N GLN A 173 16.75 3.12 14.33
CA GLN A 173 17.30 3.36 15.66
C GLN A 173 18.50 4.31 15.59
N LEU A 174 19.34 4.20 14.55
CA LEU A 174 20.41 5.17 14.30
C LEU A 174 19.84 6.57 13.96
N GLY A 175 18.72 6.63 13.24
CA GLY A 175 17.99 7.86 12.91
C GLY A 175 18.70 8.80 11.92
N ARG A 176 19.91 8.43 11.45
CA ARG A 176 20.73 9.25 10.57
C ARG A 176 21.60 8.42 9.63
N ILE A 177 21.99 9.02 8.52
CA ILE A 177 22.86 8.42 7.50
C ILE A 177 23.88 9.44 7.00
N ALA A 178 25.10 8.98 6.70
CA ALA A 178 26.11 9.81 6.08
C ALA A 178 25.88 9.86 4.56
N ILE A 179 25.76 11.07 4.00
CA ILE A 179 25.73 11.30 2.55
C ILE A 179 26.66 12.47 2.26
N GLY A 180 27.74 12.20 1.51
CA GLY A 180 28.81 13.16 1.32
C GLY A 180 29.50 13.50 2.64
N HIS A 181 29.54 14.78 3.01
CA HIS A 181 30.15 15.25 4.26
C HIS A 181 29.11 15.55 5.37
N SER A 182 27.85 15.13 5.17
CA SER A 182 26.74 15.49 6.06
C SER A 182 26.06 14.26 6.65
N TRP A 183 25.68 14.37 7.94
CA TRP A 183 24.76 13.44 8.58
C TRP A 183 23.32 13.92 8.38
N LEU A 184 22.53 13.15 7.63
CA LEU A 184 21.15 13.49 7.28
C LEU A 184 20.17 12.61 8.04
N SER A 185 19.00 13.16 8.36
CA SER A 185 17.97 12.43 9.11
C SER A 185 17.32 11.35 8.25
N ILE A 186 17.18 10.15 8.82
CA ILE A 186 16.35 9.08 8.27
C ILE A 186 15.06 8.97 9.08
N ASN A 187 13.95 8.89 8.37
CA ASN A 187 12.63 8.73 8.96
C ASN A 187 11.84 7.64 8.25
N LYS A 188 10.85 7.08 8.94
CA LYS A 188 9.83 6.25 8.30
C LYS A 188 9.15 7.04 7.19
N PHE A 189 8.96 6.42 6.03
CA PHE A 189 8.08 6.99 5.02
C PHE A 189 6.64 6.84 5.49
N TYR A 190 5.96 7.97 5.65
CA TYR A 190 4.53 7.99 5.77
C TYR A 190 3.99 8.38 4.41
N PRO A 191 3.34 7.45 3.67
CA PRO A 191 2.59 7.89 2.51
C PRO A 191 1.61 8.94 3.01
N GLY A 192 1.62 10.13 2.38
CA GLY A 192 0.61 11.13 2.69
C GLY A 192 -0.77 10.50 2.55
N ASN A 193 -1.77 10.99 3.29
CA ASN A 193 -3.15 10.54 3.16
C ASN A 193 -3.56 10.63 1.68
N CYS A 194 -3.42 9.51 0.97
CA CYS A 194 -3.79 9.41 -0.42
C CYS A 194 -5.30 9.46 -0.42
N LEU A 195 -5.85 10.60 -0.85
CA LEU A 195 -7.26 10.72 -1.04
C LEU A 195 -7.70 9.68 -2.06
N THR A 196 -8.67 8.88 -1.68
CA THR A 196 -9.29 7.93 -2.59
C THR A 196 -10.14 8.70 -3.58
N TYR A 197 -9.66 8.84 -4.80
CA TYR A 197 -10.43 9.33 -5.93
C TYR A 197 -11.06 8.17 -6.67
N CYS A 198 -12.35 8.29 -6.96
CA CYS A 198 -13.04 7.34 -7.82
C CYS A 198 -12.57 7.53 -9.27
N THR A 199 -11.96 6.52 -9.90
CA THR A 199 -11.50 6.63 -11.31
C THR A 199 -12.63 6.56 -12.34
N LYS A 200 -13.90 6.47 -11.89
CA LYS A 200 -15.10 6.52 -12.74
C LYS A 200 -15.65 7.95 -12.81
N CYS A 201 -15.87 8.61 -11.68
CA CYS A 201 -16.43 9.98 -11.64
C CYS A 201 -15.45 11.07 -11.21
N TRP A 202 -14.26 10.70 -10.72
CA TRP A 202 -13.22 11.57 -10.18
C TRP A 202 -13.55 12.31 -8.88
N CYS A 203 -14.71 12.04 -8.26
CA CYS A 203 -15.04 12.53 -6.92
C CYS A 203 -14.23 11.81 -5.82
N ILE A 204 -14.00 12.50 -4.69
CA ILE A 204 -13.37 11.92 -3.50
C ILE A 204 -14.38 11.11 -2.66
N GLY A 205 -13.86 10.25 -1.78
CA GLY A 205 -14.63 9.65 -0.68
C GLY A 205 -15.33 8.32 -1.01
N HIS A 206 -15.10 7.74 -2.19
CA HIS A 206 -15.60 6.40 -2.51
C HIS A 206 -14.74 5.66 -3.53
N LEU A 207 -14.88 4.34 -3.53
CA LEU A 207 -14.20 3.43 -4.46
C LEU A 207 -15.00 3.25 -5.75
N ARG A 208 -14.30 2.96 -6.86
CA ARG A 208 -14.90 2.76 -8.20
C ARG A 208 -16.03 1.72 -8.22
N ASN A 209 -15.87 0.63 -7.48
CA ASN A 209 -16.85 -0.47 -7.42
C ASN A 209 -18.14 -0.09 -6.66
N LYS A 210 -18.12 0.97 -5.86
CA LYS A 210 -19.28 1.53 -5.16
C LYS A 210 -19.85 2.76 -5.89
N CYS A 211 -19.37 3.06 -7.10
CA CYS A 211 -19.74 4.25 -7.85
C CYS A 211 -20.90 3.99 -8.83
N ASN A 212 -22.00 4.70 -8.62
CA ASN A 212 -23.19 4.61 -9.47
C ASN A 212 -23.18 5.60 -10.66
N SER A 213 -22.21 6.52 -10.72
CA SER A 213 -22.09 7.48 -11.83
C SER A 213 -21.57 6.83 -13.11
N GLU A 214 -21.74 7.47 -14.26
CA GLU A 214 -21.11 7.05 -15.52
C GLU A 214 -19.59 7.29 -15.51
N ASN A 215 -18.85 6.63 -16.41
CA ASN A 215 -17.42 6.89 -16.59
C ASN A 215 -17.23 8.28 -17.19
N LYS A 216 -16.38 9.11 -16.57
CA LYS A 216 -16.10 10.48 -16.99
C LYS A 216 -14.65 10.66 -17.41
N CYS A 217 -14.42 11.58 -18.34
CA CYS A 217 -13.09 12.02 -18.74
C CYS A 217 -12.36 12.65 -17.56
N ARG A 218 -11.07 12.34 -17.39
CA ARG A 218 -10.24 12.87 -16.29
C ARG A 218 -10.06 14.39 -16.34
N ILE A 219 -10.08 14.97 -17.54
CA ILE A 219 -9.73 16.38 -17.76
C ILE A 219 -10.98 17.24 -17.65
N CYS A 220 -11.98 17.03 -18.50
CA CYS A 220 -13.18 17.87 -18.60
C CYS A 220 -14.42 17.30 -17.91
N LEU A 221 -14.36 16.08 -17.36
CA LEU A 221 -15.46 15.41 -16.65
C LEU A 221 -16.72 15.10 -17.47
N GLU A 222 -16.63 15.17 -18.80
CA GLU A 222 -17.70 14.70 -19.69
C GLU A 222 -17.79 13.17 -19.71
N ASN A 223 -18.99 12.63 -19.94
CA ASN A 223 -19.22 11.19 -19.95
C ASN A 223 -18.52 10.55 -21.16
N LEU A 224 -17.75 9.49 -20.89
CA LEU A 224 -17.14 8.65 -21.90
C LEU A 224 -18.22 7.70 -22.43
N MET A 225 -18.79 8.04 -23.59
CA MET A 225 -19.73 7.15 -24.28
C MET A 225 -18.98 5.94 -24.84
N VAL A 226 -19.60 4.76 -24.77
CA VAL A 226 -19.00 3.48 -25.16
C VAL A 226 -18.95 3.32 -26.68
N ASP A 227 -19.90 3.94 -27.38
CA ASP A 227 -20.16 3.67 -28.80
C ASP A 227 -19.64 4.76 -29.75
N THR A 228 -18.99 5.79 -29.23
CA THR A 228 -18.41 6.87 -30.05
C THR A 228 -16.99 7.22 -29.61
N PRO A 229 -16.09 7.57 -30.56
CA PRO A 229 -14.76 8.03 -30.22
C PRO A 229 -14.87 9.37 -29.47
N TYR A 230 -14.72 9.30 -28.15
CA TYR A 230 -14.74 10.48 -27.30
C TYR A 230 -13.51 11.37 -27.57
N MET A 231 -13.74 12.61 -27.98
CA MET A 231 -12.71 13.63 -28.15
C MET A 231 -12.71 14.59 -26.97
N CYS A 232 -11.63 14.60 -26.19
CA CYS A 232 -11.52 15.49 -25.03
C CYS A 232 -11.37 16.95 -25.47
N LYS A 233 -12.20 17.83 -24.91
CA LYS A 233 -12.11 19.29 -25.11
C LYS A 233 -10.88 19.94 -24.49
N ASN A 234 -10.10 19.20 -23.69
CA ASN A 234 -8.93 19.69 -22.95
C ASN A 234 -9.18 20.88 -22.00
N GLU A 235 -10.44 21.17 -21.70
CA GLU A 235 -10.82 22.16 -20.68
C GLU A 235 -10.84 21.48 -19.30
N PRO A 236 -9.91 21.79 -18.39
CA PRO A 236 -9.84 21.13 -17.09
C PRO A 236 -11.03 21.53 -16.21
N LYS A 237 -11.68 20.54 -15.63
CA LYS A 237 -12.79 20.72 -14.69
C LYS A 237 -12.59 19.86 -13.44
N CYS A 238 -12.91 20.42 -12.28
CA CYS A 238 -12.74 19.74 -10.99
C CYS A 238 -14.03 19.07 -10.52
N ALA A 239 -13.98 17.78 -10.19
CA ALA A 239 -15.15 17.00 -9.80
C ALA A 239 -15.64 17.28 -8.37
N GLN A 240 -14.89 18.10 -7.61
CA GLN A 240 -15.27 18.47 -6.23
C GLN A 240 -15.89 19.86 -6.13
N CYS A 241 -15.42 20.80 -6.95
CA CYS A 241 -15.79 22.22 -6.85
C CYS A 241 -16.20 22.85 -8.19
N ASP A 242 -16.25 22.06 -9.27
CA ASP A 242 -16.57 22.49 -10.63
C ASP A 242 -15.66 23.60 -11.21
N GLY A 243 -14.55 23.93 -10.54
CA GLY A 243 -13.59 24.93 -10.99
C GLY A 243 -12.74 24.50 -12.19
N THR A 244 -12.02 25.46 -12.77
CA THR A 244 -11.19 25.33 -14.00
C THR A 244 -9.81 24.69 -13.76
N HIS A 245 -9.75 23.65 -12.93
CA HIS A 245 -8.53 22.90 -12.62
C HIS A 245 -8.83 21.40 -12.57
N HIS A 246 -7.80 20.56 -12.59
CA HIS A 246 -7.98 19.11 -12.52
C HIS A 246 -8.51 18.67 -11.15
N SER A 247 -9.35 17.63 -11.11
CA SER A 247 -9.85 17.02 -9.86
C SER A 247 -8.77 16.53 -8.89
N LEU A 248 -7.52 16.37 -9.36
CA LEU A 248 -6.37 15.93 -8.56
C LEU A 248 -5.50 17.10 -8.09
N ASP A 249 -5.89 18.34 -8.38
CA ASP A 249 -5.12 19.51 -8.00
C ASP A 249 -5.08 19.67 -6.47
N SER A 250 -3.85 19.77 -5.96
CA SER A 250 -3.58 20.03 -4.54
C SER A 250 -4.08 21.38 -4.03
N GLN A 251 -4.34 22.33 -4.94
CA GLN A 251 -4.78 23.68 -4.58
C GLN A 251 -6.29 23.82 -4.44
N CYS A 252 -7.08 22.83 -4.87
CA CYS A 252 -8.53 22.84 -4.71
C CYS A 252 -8.94 22.97 -3.25
N GLN A 253 -9.75 23.98 -2.94
CA GLN A 253 -10.15 24.30 -1.56
C GLN A 253 -10.95 23.16 -0.91
N VAL A 254 -11.91 22.56 -1.63
CA VAL A 254 -12.71 21.43 -1.15
C VAL A 254 -11.82 20.23 -0.79
N ILE A 255 -10.73 20.01 -1.54
CA ILE A 255 -9.76 18.94 -1.27
C ILE A 255 -8.95 19.22 -0.01
N LYS A 256 -8.60 20.50 0.24
CA LYS A 256 -7.87 20.91 1.46
C LYS A 256 -8.74 20.69 2.69
N GLU A 257 -9.97 21.19 2.66
CA GLU A 257 -10.95 21.02 3.74
C GLU A 257 -11.23 19.54 4.04
N TYR A 258 -11.41 18.71 3.01
CA TYR A 258 -11.60 17.27 3.19
C TYR A 258 -10.39 16.58 3.85
N LYS A 259 -9.15 17.01 3.51
CA LYS A 259 -7.95 16.48 4.17
C LYS A 259 -7.89 16.86 5.64
N ASP A 260 -8.27 18.08 5.97
CA ASP A 260 -8.23 18.56 7.35
C ASP A 260 -9.31 17.86 8.18
N GLN A 261 -10.52 17.69 7.63
CA GLN A 261 -11.57 16.87 8.27
C GLN A 261 -11.13 15.42 8.47
N LEU A 262 -10.42 14.82 7.50
CA LEU A 262 -9.89 13.46 7.66
C LEU A 262 -8.86 13.38 8.78
N LYS A 263 -7.99 14.39 8.95
CA LYS A 263 -7.05 14.42 10.08
C LYS A 263 -7.80 14.49 11.40
N GLU A 264 -8.77 15.39 11.52
CA GLU A 264 -9.60 15.52 12.72
C GLU A 264 -10.34 14.22 13.06
N ASN A 265 -10.94 13.57 12.07
CA ASN A 265 -11.64 12.29 12.26
C ASN A 265 -10.68 11.17 12.70
N VAL A 266 -9.45 11.18 12.20
CA VAL A 266 -8.42 10.22 12.64
C VAL A 266 -8.00 10.51 14.07
N GLU A 267 -7.78 11.77 14.44
CA GLU A 267 -7.46 12.20 15.81
C GLU A 267 -8.58 11.85 16.80
N ASP A 268 -9.83 12.12 16.44
CA ASP A 268 -11.01 11.76 17.23
C ASP A 268 -11.15 10.23 17.37
N ALA A 269 -10.91 9.46 16.29
CA ALA A 269 -10.90 8.00 16.34
C ALA A 269 -9.76 7.45 17.21
N ILE A 270 -8.61 8.13 17.26
CA ILE A 270 -7.51 7.81 18.18
C ILE A 270 -7.95 8.07 19.63
N GLN A 271 -8.54 9.24 19.89
CA GLN A 271 -9.02 9.61 21.23
C GLN A 271 -10.11 8.66 21.74
N LYS A 272 -10.98 8.19 20.84
CA LYS A 272 -12.02 7.19 21.12
C LYS A 272 -11.49 5.75 21.20
N GLY A 273 -10.19 5.53 21.03
CA GLY A 273 -9.56 4.21 21.08
C GLY A 273 -9.93 3.28 19.92
N LEU A 274 -10.59 3.80 18.87
CA LEU A 274 -10.94 3.04 17.66
C LEU A 274 -9.72 2.84 16.74
N LEU A 275 -8.75 3.74 16.85
CA LEU A 275 -7.45 3.65 16.20
C LEU A 275 -6.36 3.78 17.25
N GLN A 276 -5.31 2.97 17.15
CA GLN A 276 -4.15 3.10 18.01
C GLN A 276 -3.07 3.88 17.25
N ARG A 277 -2.60 5.00 17.81
CA ARG A 277 -1.33 5.58 17.36
C ARG A 277 -0.25 4.53 17.60
N LEU A 278 0.47 4.14 16.55
CA LEU A 278 1.73 3.45 16.72
C LEU A 278 2.61 4.35 17.59
N SER A 279 2.88 3.93 18.81
CA SER A 279 3.55 4.77 19.80
C SER A 279 4.91 5.21 19.26
N LEU A 280 5.19 6.50 19.33
CA LEU A 280 6.54 7.08 19.30
C LEU A 280 7.23 6.81 20.66
N GLN A 281 7.19 5.57 21.15
CA GLN A 281 7.93 5.18 22.34
C GLN A 281 9.33 4.71 21.96
N GLU A 282 10.07 5.62 21.31
CA GLU A 282 11.49 5.79 21.55
C GLU A 282 11.63 7.30 21.76
N LYS A 283 11.61 7.71 23.03
CA LYS A 283 11.92 9.08 23.43
C LYS A 283 13.23 9.45 22.73
N LEU A 284 13.24 10.58 22.02
CA LEU A 284 14.48 11.28 21.68
C LEU A 284 15.32 11.31 22.96
N PRO A 285 16.54 10.77 22.98
CA PRO A 285 17.43 11.05 24.08
C PRO A 285 17.64 12.56 24.10
N ILE A 286 17.19 13.19 25.19
CA ILE A 286 17.56 14.56 25.54
C ILE A 286 19.05 14.45 25.83
N PHE A 287 19.87 14.76 24.84
CA PHE A 287 21.29 14.99 25.07
C PHE A 287 21.45 16.47 25.37
N GLU A 288 21.72 16.77 26.65
CA GLU A 288 22.34 18.02 27.03
C GLU A 288 23.65 18.14 26.25
N LEU A 289 23.76 19.19 25.44
CA LEU A 289 25.04 19.60 24.86
C LEU A 289 25.98 19.90 26.03
N ARG A 290 26.99 19.06 26.21
CA ARG A 290 28.16 19.47 26.98
C ARG A 290 29.06 20.26 26.05
N ASP A 291 29.36 21.49 26.47
CA ASP A 291 30.33 22.41 25.87
C ASP A 291 31.73 21.77 25.73
#